data_AF-A0AAV5INJ5-F1
#
_entry.id   AF-A0AAV5INJ5-F1
#
_cell.length_a   1.000
_cell.length_b   1.000
_cell.length_c   1.000
_cell.angle_alpha   90.00
_cell.angle_beta   90.00
_cell.angle_gamma   90.00
#
_symmetry.space_group_name_H-M   'P 1'
#
loop_
_entity.id
_entity.type
_entity.pdbx_description
1 polymer ?
#
loop_
_entity_poly.entity_id
_entity_poly.type
_entity_poly.pdbx_seq_one_letter_code
_entity_poly.pdbx_strand_id
1 'polypeptide(L)' 'MVVGSRTPIGLPPPPPSQSSKNHGITQPISLAGPTDVDIQRNAELEKLLVDSGLYESKEEAAKREEVLGCISLVIIA' A
#
# COMPACT_ATOMS: atom_id res chain seq x y z
N MET A 1 27.43 1.97 57.08
CA MET A 1 26.90 2.87 56.04
C MET A 1 26.56 2.00 54.83
N VAL A 2 25.27 1.69 54.64
CA VAL A 2 24.82 0.90 53.49
C VAL A 2 24.52 1.89 52.35
N VAL A 3 25.27 1.80 51.25
CA VAL A 3 25.07 2.65 50.07
C VAL A 3 23.95 2.01 49.26
N GLY A 4 22.78 2.64 49.24
CA GLY A 4 21.65 2.23 48.43
C GLY A 4 21.94 2.44 46.95
N SER A 5 22.07 1.35 46.20
CA SER A 5 22.08 1.33 44.74
C SER A 5 20.67 1.66 44.23
N ARG A 6 20.49 2.89 43.75
CA ARG A 6 19.27 3.32 43.05
C ARG A 6 19.25 2.67 41.67
N THR A 7 18.37 1.70 41.48
CA THR A 7 17.97 1.23 40.15
C THR A 7 17.29 2.37 39.40
N PRO A 8 17.72 2.71 38.17
CA PRO A 8 16.95 3.62 37.34
C PRO A 8 15.61 2.97 37.01
N ILE A 9 14.56 3.73 37.30
CA ILE A 9 13.15 3.46 37.02
C ILE A 9 13.00 2.89 35.61
N GLY A 10 12.25 1.78 35.52
CA GLY A 10 12.00 1.06 34.28
C GLY A 10 11.57 2.00 33.16
N LEU A 11 12.25 1.88 32.02
CA LEU A 11 11.74 2.46 30.78
C LEU A 11 10.32 1.94 30.56
N PRO A 12 9.38 2.80 30.14
CA PRO A 12 8.09 2.32 29.69
C PRO A 12 8.31 1.25 28.61
N PRO A 13 7.47 0.19 28.57
CA PRO A 13 7.56 -0.77 27.49
C PRO A 13 7.51 -0.01 26.15
N PRO A 14 8.34 -0.39 25.17
CA PRO A 14 8.25 0.21 23.85
C PRO A 14 6.78 0.16 23.40
N PRO A 15 6.26 1.22 22.74
CA PRO A 15 4.90 1.20 22.23
C PRO A 15 4.70 -0.10 21.45
N PRO A 16 3.50 -0.73 21.53
CA PRO A 16 3.25 -1.97 20.80
C PRO A 16 3.70 -1.75 19.38
N SER A 17 4.70 -2.52 18.96
CA SER A 17 5.25 -2.47 17.62
C SER A 17 4.06 -2.70 16.71
N GLN A 18 3.57 -1.62 16.08
CA GLN A 18 2.59 -1.74 15.02
C GLN A 18 3.25 -2.72 14.06
N SER A 19 2.68 -3.92 13.97
CA SER A 19 3.19 -4.93 13.06
C SER A 19 3.07 -4.33 11.69
N SER A 20 4.18 -3.78 11.19
CA SER A 20 4.29 -3.36 9.80
C SER A 20 3.93 -4.62 9.04
N LYS A 21 2.77 -4.60 8.38
CA LYS A 21 2.33 -5.72 7.54
C LYS A 21 3.37 -5.82 6.42
N ASN A 22 4.39 -6.63 6.66
CA ASN A 22 5.44 -6.90 5.70
C ASN A 22 4.83 -7.88 4.70
N HIS A 23 4.80 -7.48 3.43
CA HIS A 23 4.31 -8.31 2.35
C HIS A 23 5.47 -9.16 1.85
N GLY A 24 5.38 -10.48 2.03
CA GLY A 24 6.40 -11.44 1.60
C GLY A 24 7.11 -12.16 2.75
N ILE A 25 8.02 -13.06 2.38
CA ILE A 25 8.77 -13.91 3.32
C ILE A 25 10.15 -13.35 3.71
N THR A 26 10.55 -12.22 3.11
CA THR A 26 11.84 -11.55 3.36
C THR A 26 11.62 -10.13 3.88
N GLN A 27 12.67 -9.55 4.47
CA GLN A 27 12.65 -8.15 4.89
C GLN A 27 12.64 -7.21 3.67
N PRO A 28 12.00 -6.02 3.79
CA PRO A 28 12.02 -5.03 2.72
C PRO A 28 13.44 -4.48 2.51
N ILE A 29 13.78 -4.19 1.26
CA ILE A 29 15.07 -3.62 0.88
C ILE A 29 15.18 -2.16 1.34
N SER A 30 14.08 -1.41 1.30
CA SER A 30 13.99 -0.02 1.74
C SER A 30 12.60 0.30 2.25
N LEU A 31 12.54 1.19 3.23
CA LEU A 31 11.31 1.80 3.74
C LEU A 31 11.22 3.29 3.40
N ALA A 32 12.15 3.80 2.58
CA ALA A 32 12.14 5.20 2.15
C ALA A 32 10.93 5.46 1.24
N GLY A 33 10.21 6.55 1.52
CA GLY A 33 9.14 7.05 0.66
C GLY A 33 9.70 7.80 -0.57
N PRO A 34 8.82 8.13 -1.54
CA PRO A 34 9.21 8.88 -2.73
C PRO A 34 9.62 10.32 -2.38
N THR A 35 10.52 10.89 -3.18
CA THR A 35 10.83 12.32 -3.19
C THR A 35 9.88 13.08 -4.12
N ASP A 36 9.91 14.42 -4.06
CA ASP A 36 9.12 15.26 -4.98
C ASP A 36 9.46 15.01 -6.46
N VAL A 37 10.72 14.67 -6.75
CA VAL A 37 11.18 14.33 -8.10
C VAL A 37 10.57 13.00 -8.56
N ASP A 38 10.47 12.02 -7.66
CA ASP A 38 9.84 10.73 -7.97
C ASP A 38 8.35 10.91 -8.25
N ILE A 39 7.67 11.77 -7.47
CA ILE A 39 6.25 12.11 -7.67
C ILE A 39 6.04 12.77 -9.03
N GLN A 40 6.87 13.75 -9.38
CA GLN A 40 6.79 14.45 -10.66
C GLN A 40 6.98 13.50 -11.85
N ARG A 41 7.99 12.64 -11.80
CA ARG A 41 8.21 11.63 -12.85
C ARG A 41 7.05 10.65 -12.97
N ASN A 42 6.46 10.26 -11.84
CA ASN A 42 5.31 9.36 -11.84
C ASN A 42 4.08 10.01 -12.48
N ALA A 43 3.88 11.33 -12.29
CA ALA A 43 2.80 12.07 -12.95
C ALA A 43 3.01 12.20 -14.48
N GLU A 44 4.25 12.42 -14.93
CA GLU A 44 4.60 12.42 -16.35
C GLU A 44 4.37 11.05 -17.01
N LEU A 45 4.77 9.99 -16.30
CA LEU A 45 4.50 8.62 -16.73
C LEU A 45 3.01 8.35 -16.86
N GLU A 46 2.21 8.72 -15.85
CA GLU A 46 0.76 8.52 -15.87
C GLU A 46 0.10 9.18 -17.09
N LYS A 47 0.51 10.41 -17.42
CA LYS A 47 0.06 11.08 -18.64
C LYS A 47 0.39 10.28 -19.90
N LEU A 48 1.61 9.74 -20.02
CA LEU A 48 2.00 8.93 -21.19
C LEU A 48 1.18 7.63 -21.28
N LEU A 49 0.88 6.99 -20.15
CA LEU A 49 0.07 5.77 -20.12
C LEU A 49 -1.37 6.05 -20.55
N VAL A 50 -1.95 7.15 -20.07
CA VAL A 50 -3.27 7.61 -20.53
C VAL A 50 -3.25 7.93 -22.02
N ASP A 51 -2.27 8.71 -22.50
CA ASP A 51 -2.14 9.10 -23.91
C ASP A 51 -1.92 7.90 -24.84
N SER A 52 -1.30 6.82 -24.33
CA SER A 52 -1.11 5.57 -25.07
C SER A 52 -2.38 4.72 -25.21
N GLY A 53 -3.47 5.10 -24.51
CA GLY A 53 -4.70 4.33 -24.45
C GLY A 53 -4.59 3.04 -23.64
N LEU A 54 -3.63 2.95 -22.71
CA LEU A 54 -3.42 1.75 -21.89
C LEU A 54 -4.59 1.50 -20.92
N TYR A 55 -5.12 2.57 -20.35
CA TYR A 55 -6.26 2.50 -19.44
C TYR A 55 -7.57 2.46 -20.22
N GLU A 56 -8.47 1.59 -19.79
CA GLU A 56 -9.83 1.58 -20.31
C GLU A 56 -10.59 2.85 -19.93
N SER A 57 -11.54 3.24 -20.77
CA SER A 57 -12.46 4.32 -20.42
C SER A 57 -13.46 3.86 -19.36
N LYS A 58 -14.03 4.83 -18.62
CA LYS A 58 -15.11 4.54 -17.64
C LYS A 58 -16.30 3.83 -18.28
N GLU A 59 -16.60 4.14 -19.54
CA GLU A 59 -17.70 3.53 -20.27
C GLU A 59 -17.39 2.07 -20.62
N GLU A 60 -16.15 1.76 -21.03
CA GLU A 60 -15.72 0.38 -21.25
C GLU A 60 -15.76 -0.43 -19.96
N ALA A 61 -15.24 0.12 -18.87
CA ALA A 61 -15.29 -0.53 -17.56
C ALA A 61 -16.75 -0.85 -17.13
N ALA A 62 -17.67 0.11 -17.31
CA ALA A 62 -19.09 -0.08 -16.99
C ALA A 62 -19.75 -1.18 -17.84
N LYS A 63 -19.43 -1.23 -19.14
CA LYS A 63 -19.92 -2.30 -20.03
C LYS A 63 -19.40 -3.68 -19.62
N ARG A 64 -18.12 -3.77 -19.20
CA ARG A 64 -17.55 -5.03 -18.70
C ARG A 64 -18.26 -5.49 -17.44
N GLU A 65 -18.54 -4.58 -16.52
CA GLU A 65 -19.29 -4.88 -15.29
C GLU A 65 -20.71 -5.36 -15.59
N GLU A 66 -21.43 -4.70 -16.51
CA GLU A 66 -22.77 -5.13 -16.95
C GLU A 66 -22.75 -6.56 -17.51
N VAL A 67 -21.83 -6.84 -18.43
CA VAL A 67 -21.69 -8.18 -19.03
C VAL A 67 -21.34 -9.23 -17.98
N LEU A 68 -20.44 -8.92 -17.04
CA LEU A 68 -20.12 -9.82 -15.93
C LEU A 68 -21.36 -10.09 -15.06
N GLY A 69 -22.18 -9.07 -14.79
CA GLY A 69 -23.46 -9.22 -14.10
C GLY A 69 -24.40 -10.17 -14.84
N CYS A 70 -24.56 -10.02 -16.15
CA CYS A 70 -25.35 -10.94 -16.97
C CYS A 70 -24.83 -12.38 -16.93
N ILE A 71 -23.51 -12.57 -17.02
CA ILE A 71 -22.89 -13.90 -16.95
C ILE A 71 -23.13 -14.54 -15.58
N SER A 72 -23.00 -13.77 -14.49
CA SER A 72 -23.30 -14.27 -13.14
C SER A 72 -24.73 -14.79 -13.02
N LEU A 73 -25.71 -14.13 -13.64
CA LEU A 73 -27.10 -14.62 -13.66
C LEU A 73 -27.25 -15.95 -14.39
N VAL A 74 -26.46 -16.21 -15.44
CA VAL A 74 -26.48 -17.47 -16.18
C VAL A 74 -25.80 -18.61 -15.41
N ILE A 75 -24.76 -18.31 -14.62
CA ILE A 75 -24.04 -19.33 -13.83
C ILE A 75 -24.81 -19.69 -12.54
N ILE A 76 -25.58 -18.75 -11.99
CA ILE A 76 -26.30 -18.93 -10.72
C ILE A 76 -27.72 -19.51 -10.94
N ALA A 77 -28.24 -19.48 -12.17
CA ALA A 77 -29.53 -20.09 -12.55
C ALA A 77 -29.40 -21.60 -12.83
#